data_AF-S4PFF5-F1
#
_entry.id   AF-S4PFF5-F1
#
_cell.length_a   1.000
_cell.length_b   1.000
_cell.length_c   1.000
_cell.angle_alpha   90.00
_cell.angle_beta   90.00
_cell.angle_gamma   90.00
#
_symmetry.space_group_name_H-M   'P 1'
#
loop_
_entity.id
_entity.type
_entity.pdbx_description
1 polymer ?
#
loop_
_entity_poly.entity_id
_entity_poly.type
_entity_poly.pdbx_seq_one_letter_code
_entity_poly.pdbx_strand_id
1 'polypeptide(L)'
;MSRFRTIMVTGGAGYIGSHCVVDLLEAGYEVVAIDNFANAVGDEDGSPALQRAEEITGKKITFYKADLLDKPQINDIFDKHKVDCVIHFAALKAVGESMQQPLLYYQNNLLGMLNLLEIMRSHNCYQMVFSSSCTVYGEPETLPITETHQTGNITNVYGRTKYFIEEMLKDLSAADDKWNIISLRYFNPVGAHPSGLIGEDPTKEFTNLMPFMAQVALGKKPVLTIFGNDYNTPDGTGIRDYIHVMDLASGHVAALNLLSDNHGKLKVYNLGTGKGVSVKELVEVFERVTKAKVPVKYVARRIGDITAMWADASLAKQELGWTTKRSVEEMCTDFWRWQTMNPDGYPKKNKTTVIVVNGKS
;
A
#
# COMPACT_ATOMS: atom_id res chain seq x y z
N MET A 1 12.33 -0.70 28.71
CA MET A 1 12.10 -1.78 27.73
C MET A 1 12.96 -1.49 26.51
N SER A 2 13.60 -2.48 25.89
CA SER A 2 14.37 -2.23 24.66
C SER A 2 13.38 -1.94 23.54
N ARG A 3 13.41 -0.72 23.00
CA ARG A 3 12.65 -0.32 21.82
C ARG A 3 13.01 -1.26 20.66
N PHE A 4 12.03 -1.65 19.84
CA PHE A 4 12.29 -2.43 18.62
C PHE A 4 13.46 -1.81 17.83
N ARG A 5 14.36 -2.65 17.32
CA ARG A 5 15.52 -2.24 16.53
C ARG A 5 15.33 -2.61 15.07
N THR A 6 15.05 -3.88 14.79
CA THR A 6 15.00 -4.40 13.42
C THR A 6 13.55 -4.66 13.00
N ILE A 7 13.12 -3.93 11.96
CA ILE A 7 11.79 -4.03 11.38
C ILE A 7 11.90 -4.72 10.02
N MET A 8 11.21 -5.84 9.88
CA MET A 8 11.09 -6.51 8.59
C MET A 8 9.90 -5.95 7.83
N VAL A 9 10.10 -5.55 6.57
CA VAL A 9 9.07 -4.95 5.72
C VAL A 9 8.89 -5.82 4.48
N THR A 10 7.81 -6.60 4.44
CA THR A 10 7.47 -7.39 3.24
C THR A 10 6.70 -6.51 2.26
N GLY A 11 6.96 -6.65 0.95
CA GLY A 11 6.45 -5.72 -0.06
C GLY A 11 7.14 -4.35 0.01
N GLY A 12 8.37 -4.31 0.53
CA GLY A 12 9.08 -3.07 0.84
C GLY A 12 9.45 -2.24 -0.39
N ALA A 13 9.56 -2.85 -1.56
CA ALA A 13 9.83 -2.13 -2.81
C ALA A 13 8.57 -1.54 -3.46
N GLY A 14 7.39 -1.86 -2.93
CA GLY A 14 6.12 -1.33 -3.40
C GLY A 14 5.91 0.16 -3.08
N TYR A 15 4.79 0.70 -3.56
CA TYR A 15 4.45 2.11 -3.35
C TYR A 15 4.41 2.52 -1.87
N ILE A 16 3.51 1.95 -1.07
CA ILE A 16 3.40 2.31 0.36
C ILE A 16 4.62 1.82 1.14
N GLY A 17 5.11 0.61 0.80
CA GLY A 17 6.28 0.01 1.44
C GLY A 17 7.51 0.90 1.39
N SER A 18 7.88 1.43 0.22
CA SER A 18 9.06 2.29 0.07
C SER A 18 8.96 3.60 0.85
N HIS A 19 7.77 4.19 0.95
CA HIS A 19 7.54 5.39 1.75
C HIS A 19 7.60 5.08 3.25
N CYS A 20 7.04 3.94 3.67
CA CYS A 20 7.16 3.45 5.04
C CYS A 20 8.62 3.18 5.41
N VAL A 21 9.43 2.62 4.50
CA VAL A 21 10.86 2.40 4.73
C VAL A 21 11.60 3.71 5.01
N VAL A 22 11.30 4.80 4.28
CA VAL A 22 11.86 6.13 4.56
C VAL A 22 11.55 6.56 6.00
N ASP A 23 10.27 6.55 6.40
CA ASP A 23 9.85 6.98 7.74
C ASP A 23 10.46 6.10 8.85
N LEU A 24 10.59 4.78 8.62
CA LEU A 24 11.24 3.87 9.56
C LEU A 24 12.72 4.19 9.75
N LEU A 25 13.43 4.41 8.65
CA LEU A 25 14.85 4.77 8.69
C LEU A 25 15.03 6.12 9.38
N GLU A 26 14.21 7.13 9.08
CA GLU A 26 14.25 8.44 9.75
C GLU A 26 13.97 8.32 11.25
N ALA A 27 13.02 7.47 11.65
CA ALA A 27 12.73 7.17 13.05
C ALA A 27 13.84 6.37 13.77
N GLY A 28 14.86 5.91 13.06
CA GLY A 28 16.05 5.26 13.61
C GLY A 28 15.98 3.74 13.69
N TYR A 29 15.02 3.12 13.02
CA TYR A 29 14.94 1.66 12.90
C TYR A 29 15.93 1.12 11.86
N GLU A 30 16.38 -0.11 12.06
CA GLU A 30 17.04 -0.91 11.03
C GLU A 30 15.97 -1.64 10.21
N VAL A 31 16.10 -1.59 8.88
CA VAL A 31 15.09 -2.16 7.97
C VAL A 31 15.64 -3.35 7.21
N VAL A 32 14.90 -4.46 7.26
CA VAL A 32 15.07 -5.63 6.39
C VAL A 32 13.88 -5.71 5.44
N ALA A 33 14.07 -5.32 4.18
CA ALA A 33 13.02 -5.33 3.17
C ALA A 33 13.01 -6.63 2.37
N ILE A 34 11.82 -7.15 2.09
CA ILE A 34 11.58 -8.34 1.28
C ILE A 34 10.61 -7.97 0.15
N ASP A 35 10.92 -8.32 -1.10
CA ASP A 35 10.00 -8.14 -2.23
C ASP A 35 10.32 -9.12 -3.37
N ASN A 36 9.34 -9.54 -4.16
CA ASN A 36 9.53 -10.40 -5.34
C ASN A 36 9.42 -9.65 -6.67
N PHE A 37 9.18 -8.34 -6.63
CA PHE A 37 8.95 -7.47 -7.79
C PHE A 37 7.70 -7.79 -8.63
N ALA A 38 6.73 -8.53 -8.07
CA ALA A 38 5.48 -8.82 -8.77
C ALA A 38 4.73 -7.54 -9.20
N ASN A 39 4.85 -6.45 -8.43
CA ASN A 39 4.27 -5.15 -8.75
C ASN A 39 5.15 -3.96 -8.31
N ALA A 40 6.47 -4.13 -8.43
CA ALA A 40 7.48 -3.11 -8.15
C ALA A 40 8.58 -3.20 -9.21
N VAL A 41 9.32 -2.10 -9.43
CA VAL A 41 10.50 -2.12 -10.31
C VAL A 41 11.70 -2.63 -9.52
N GLY A 42 12.37 -3.63 -10.07
CA GLY A 42 13.61 -4.17 -9.54
C GLY A 42 14.11 -5.36 -10.35
N ASP A 43 15.35 -5.75 -10.09
CA ASP A 43 16.02 -6.90 -10.71
C ASP A 43 17.05 -7.50 -9.73
N GLU A 44 18.05 -8.23 -10.23
CA GLU A 44 19.08 -8.84 -9.39
C GLU A 44 19.95 -7.81 -8.65
N ASP A 45 20.03 -6.56 -9.15
CA ASP A 45 20.80 -5.48 -8.52
C ASP A 45 19.99 -4.71 -7.46
N GLY A 46 18.74 -5.14 -7.20
CA GLY A 46 17.85 -4.60 -6.17
C GLY A 46 16.71 -3.75 -6.72
N SER A 47 16.22 -2.83 -5.89
CA SER A 47 15.07 -1.97 -6.21
C SER A 47 15.49 -0.50 -6.31
N PRO A 48 15.22 0.19 -7.43
CA PRO A 48 15.41 1.64 -7.53
C PRO A 48 14.64 2.43 -6.48
N ALA A 49 13.44 1.97 -6.08
CA ALA A 49 12.66 2.63 -5.05
C ALA A 49 13.37 2.58 -3.68
N LEU A 50 13.95 1.44 -3.33
CA LEU A 50 14.72 1.29 -2.08
C LEU A 50 16.06 2.02 -2.15
N GLN A 51 16.76 1.98 -3.28
CA GLN A 51 18.01 2.75 -3.48
C GLN A 51 17.76 4.25 -3.27
N ARG A 52 16.67 4.78 -3.85
CA ARG A 52 16.30 6.18 -3.65
C ARG A 52 15.80 6.47 -2.23
N ALA A 53 15.22 5.50 -1.53
CA ALA A 53 14.94 5.63 -0.10
C ALA A 53 16.25 5.72 0.72
N GLU A 54 17.31 5.00 0.36
CA GLU A 54 18.64 5.18 0.95
C GLU A 54 19.20 6.57 0.65
N GLU A 55 19.03 7.08 -0.59
CA GLU A 55 19.46 8.43 -0.98
C GLU A 55 18.75 9.52 -0.17
N ILE A 56 17.43 9.38 0.03
CA ILE A 56 16.63 10.33 0.81
C ILE A 56 17.13 10.39 2.27
N THR A 57 17.40 9.23 2.86
CA THR A 57 17.64 9.12 4.31
C THR A 57 19.13 9.12 4.69
N GLY A 58 20.02 8.85 3.74
CA GLY A 58 21.44 8.59 3.99
C GLY A 58 21.69 7.28 4.76
N LYS A 59 20.69 6.40 4.89
CA LYS A 59 20.75 5.16 5.69
C LYS A 59 20.60 3.93 4.80
N LYS A 60 21.20 2.82 5.21
CA LYS A 60 21.23 1.57 4.45
C LYS A 60 20.04 0.66 4.76
N ILE A 61 19.58 -0.05 3.74
CA ILE A 61 18.51 -1.03 3.79
C ILE A 61 19.11 -2.41 3.48
N THR A 62 18.80 -3.41 4.30
CA THR A 62 19.06 -4.80 3.91
C THR A 62 17.90 -5.27 3.05
N PHE A 63 18.16 -5.71 1.82
CA PHE A 63 17.12 -6.15 0.89
C PHE A 63 17.29 -7.61 0.48
N TYR A 64 16.17 -8.34 0.41
CA TYR A 64 16.09 -9.67 -0.15
C TYR A 64 15.02 -9.74 -1.24
N LYS A 65 15.44 -10.20 -2.43
CA LYS A 65 14.49 -10.63 -3.47
C LYS A 65 13.96 -12.01 -3.11
N ALA A 66 12.74 -12.08 -2.58
CA ALA A 66 12.15 -13.33 -2.11
C ALA A 66 10.62 -13.31 -2.18
N ASP A 67 10.05 -14.49 -2.33
CA ASP A 67 8.59 -14.71 -2.39
C ASP A 67 8.11 -15.35 -1.09
N LEU A 68 7.00 -14.85 -0.54
CA LEU A 68 6.41 -15.42 0.69
C LEU A 68 5.88 -16.85 0.48
N LEU A 69 5.68 -17.28 -0.76
CA LEU A 69 5.34 -18.65 -1.11
C LEU A 69 6.55 -19.60 -1.03
N ASP A 70 7.78 -19.07 -1.08
CA ASP A 70 9.01 -19.83 -0.83
C ASP A 70 9.34 -19.81 0.67
N LYS A 71 8.59 -20.63 1.42
CA LYS A 71 8.69 -20.72 2.88
C LYS A 71 10.14 -21.00 3.37
N PRO A 72 10.91 -21.93 2.75
CA PRO A 72 12.33 -22.11 3.10
C PRO A 72 13.16 -20.84 2.95
N GLN A 73 13.02 -20.11 1.83
CA GLN A 73 13.77 -18.87 1.61
C GLN A 73 13.45 -17.80 2.67
N ILE A 74 12.18 -17.67 3.06
CA ILE A 74 11.80 -16.73 4.12
C ILE A 74 12.36 -17.17 5.48
N ASN A 75 12.36 -18.47 5.78
CA ASN A 75 12.99 -18.99 7.01
C ASN A 75 14.48 -18.62 7.06
N ASP A 76 15.22 -18.86 5.97
CA ASP A 76 16.65 -18.52 5.87
C ASP A 76 16.94 -17.02 6.06
N ILE A 77 15.98 -16.15 5.72
CA ILE A 77 16.11 -14.70 5.97
C ILE A 77 15.90 -14.41 7.46
N PHE A 78 14.91 -15.01 8.11
CA PHE A 78 14.72 -14.86 9.56
C PHE A 78 15.90 -15.43 10.37
N ASP A 79 16.56 -16.50 9.92
CA ASP A 79 17.76 -17.04 10.57
C ASP A 79 18.93 -16.04 10.58
N LYS A 80 18.98 -15.12 9.62
CA LYS A 80 20.04 -14.10 9.48
C LYS A 80 19.80 -12.87 10.35
N HIS A 81 18.59 -12.66 10.85
CA HIS A 81 18.17 -11.40 11.47
C HIS A 81 17.35 -11.64 12.74
N LYS A 82 17.69 -10.94 13.81
CA LYS A 82 16.78 -10.85 14.97
C LYS A 82 15.67 -9.84 14.65
N VAL A 83 14.57 -10.31 14.07
CA VAL A 83 13.42 -9.46 13.72
C VAL A 83 12.59 -9.16 14.95
N ASP A 84 12.41 -7.88 15.29
CA ASP A 84 11.59 -7.46 16.43
C ASP A 84 10.11 -7.30 16.06
N CYS A 85 9.81 -6.83 14.84
CA CYS A 85 8.46 -6.67 14.32
C CYS A 85 8.42 -6.78 12.80
N VAL A 86 7.30 -7.27 12.27
CA VAL A 86 7.03 -7.34 10.82
C VAL A 86 5.95 -6.33 10.42
N ILE A 87 6.22 -5.52 9.40
CA ILE A 87 5.21 -4.77 8.66
C ILE A 87 4.93 -5.49 7.35
N HIS A 88 3.69 -5.97 7.19
CA HIS A 88 3.31 -6.79 6.05
C HIS A 88 2.54 -5.98 5.00
N PHE A 89 3.22 -5.55 3.92
CA PHE A 89 2.58 -4.92 2.74
C PHE A 89 2.40 -5.89 1.57
N ALA A 90 3.21 -6.95 1.47
CA ALA A 90 3.23 -7.87 0.33
C ALA A 90 1.85 -8.47 0.04
N ALA A 91 1.19 -8.00 -1.01
CA ALA A 91 -0.10 -8.48 -1.48
C ALA A 91 -0.33 -8.04 -2.93
N LEU A 92 -1.07 -8.85 -3.69
CA LEU A 92 -1.73 -8.37 -4.90
C LEU A 92 -2.92 -7.48 -4.49
N LYS A 93 -3.09 -6.35 -5.19
CA LYS A 93 -3.99 -5.27 -4.76
C LYS A 93 -5.02 -4.79 -5.78
N ALA A 94 -5.00 -5.27 -7.02
CA ALA A 94 -5.86 -4.75 -8.07
C ALA A 94 -7.26 -5.39 -8.01
N VAL A 95 -8.26 -4.63 -7.59
CA VAL A 95 -9.65 -5.09 -7.47
C VAL A 95 -10.15 -5.73 -8.78
N GLY A 96 -9.95 -5.06 -9.92
CA GLY A 96 -10.40 -5.56 -11.22
C GLY A 96 -9.74 -6.89 -11.65
N GLU A 97 -8.44 -7.03 -11.43
CA GLU A 97 -7.69 -8.26 -11.72
C GLU A 97 -8.13 -9.40 -10.78
N SER A 98 -8.36 -9.10 -9.51
CA SER A 98 -8.77 -10.10 -8.51
C SER A 98 -10.06 -10.83 -8.87
N MET A 99 -10.96 -10.15 -9.58
CA MET A 99 -12.21 -10.73 -10.06
C MET A 99 -12.01 -11.66 -11.26
N GLN A 100 -10.93 -11.46 -12.04
CA GLN A 100 -10.59 -12.28 -13.19
C GLN A 100 -9.67 -13.45 -12.80
N GLN A 101 -8.83 -13.27 -11.79
CA GLN A 101 -7.82 -14.23 -11.34
C GLN A 101 -7.93 -14.52 -9.82
N PRO A 102 -9.07 -15.06 -9.35
CA PRO A 102 -9.33 -15.19 -7.91
C PRO A 102 -8.33 -16.10 -7.19
N LEU A 103 -7.95 -17.23 -7.79
CA LEU A 103 -7.03 -18.19 -7.18
C LEU A 103 -5.63 -17.60 -6.97
N LEU A 104 -5.17 -16.77 -7.90
CA LEU A 104 -3.89 -16.06 -7.78
C LEU A 104 -3.88 -15.15 -6.54
N TYR A 105 -4.98 -14.43 -6.29
CA TYR A 105 -5.11 -13.55 -5.12
C TYR A 105 -5.18 -14.34 -3.82
N TYR A 106 -5.95 -15.43 -3.76
CA TYR A 106 -6.00 -16.27 -2.57
C TYR A 106 -4.65 -16.93 -2.27
N GLN A 107 -3.97 -17.46 -3.28
CA GLN A 107 -2.65 -18.05 -3.12
C GLN A 107 -1.65 -17.01 -2.63
N ASN A 108 -1.50 -15.88 -3.34
CA ASN A 108 -0.52 -14.87 -2.97
C ASN A 108 -0.81 -14.26 -1.58
N ASN A 109 -2.05 -13.84 -1.33
CA ASN A 109 -2.36 -13.05 -0.13
C ASN A 109 -2.58 -13.94 1.09
N LEU A 110 -3.32 -15.05 0.97
CA LEU A 110 -3.63 -15.90 2.12
C LEU A 110 -2.49 -16.86 2.45
N LEU A 111 -2.00 -17.62 1.47
CA LEU A 111 -0.92 -18.58 1.73
C LEU A 111 0.39 -17.86 2.06
N GLY A 112 0.67 -16.72 1.41
CA GLY A 112 1.80 -15.87 1.77
C GLY A 112 1.74 -15.36 3.21
N MET A 113 0.57 -14.92 3.68
CA MET A 113 0.37 -14.53 5.08
C MET A 113 0.51 -15.72 6.03
N LEU A 114 -0.08 -16.87 5.70
CA LEU A 114 0.02 -18.08 6.54
C LEU A 114 1.48 -18.51 6.71
N ASN A 115 2.24 -18.58 5.62
CA ASN A 115 3.67 -18.90 5.65
C ASN A 115 4.44 -17.92 6.54
N LEU A 116 4.17 -16.61 6.40
CA LEU A 116 4.82 -15.57 7.19
C LEU A 116 4.52 -15.72 8.68
N LEU A 117 3.26 -15.94 9.06
CA LEU A 117 2.86 -16.13 10.47
C LEU A 117 3.52 -17.37 11.09
N GLU A 118 3.62 -18.48 10.34
CA GLU A 118 4.29 -19.69 10.81
C GLU A 118 5.79 -19.49 11.04
N ILE A 119 6.47 -18.76 10.15
CA ILE A 119 7.91 -18.45 10.29
C ILE A 119 8.15 -17.45 11.42
N MET A 120 7.33 -16.42 11.53
CA MET A 120 7.37 -15.48 12.64
C MET A 120 7.28 -16.22 13.98
N ARG A 121 6.32 -17.16 14.09
CA ARG A 121 6.17 -18.02 15.27
C ARG A 121 7.41 -18.86 15.56
N SER A 122 8.00 -19.52 14.56
CA SER A 122 9.19 -20.36 14.76
C SER A 122 10.41 -19.58 15.22
N HIS A 123 10.48 -18.29 14.89
CA HIS A 123 11.56 -17.37 15.30
C HIS A 123 11.23 -16.51 16.53
N ASN A 124 10.11 -16.80 17.20
CA ASN A 124 9.64 -16.03 18.36
C ASN A 124 9.40 -14.53 18.08
N CYS A 125 9.07 -14.17 16.84
CA CYS A 125 8.61 -12.84 16.48
C CYS A 125 7.07 -12.84 16.47
N TYR A 126 6.46 -12.07 17.38
CA TYR A 126 5.01 -12.06 17.58
C TYR A 126 4.39 -10.67 17.39
N GLN A 127 5.17 -9.70 16.89
CA GLN A 127 4.77 -8.32 16.70
C GLN A 127 4.51 -8.05 15.21
N MET A 128 3.31 -7.60 14.87
CA MET A 128 2.94 -7.34 13.47
C MET A 128 2.15 -6.05 13.27
N VAL A 129 2.49 -5.30 12.24
CA VAL A 129 1.60 -4.32 11.62
C VAL A 129 1.11 -4.88 10.29
N PHE A 130 -0.19 -5.12 10.17
CA PHE A 130 -0.81 -5.68 8.97
C PHE A 130 -1.44 -4.58 8.11
N SER A 131 -1.12 -4.61 6.81
CA SER A 131 -1.76 -3.77 5.81
C SER A 131 -3.14 -4.29 5.41
N SER A 132 -4.16 -3.87 6.14
CA SER A 132 -5.55 -4.11 5.77
C SER A 132 -6.09 -3.02 4.83
N SER A 133 -7.40 -2.97 4.63
CA SER A 133 -8.04 -2.08 3.68
C SER A 133 -9.46 -1.75 4.12
N CYS A 134 -9.90 -0.54 3.85
CA CYS A 134 -11.31 -0.14 3.97
C CYS A 134 -12.28 -1.02 3.13
N THR A 135 -11.78 -1.78 2.16
CA THR A 135 -12.60 -2.74 1.39
C THR A 135 -13.22 -3.84 2.26
N VAL A 136 -12.69 -4.11 3.46
CA VAL A 136 -13.26 -5.10 4.39
C VAL A 136 -14.64 -4.70 4.91
N TYR A 137 -14.97 -3.41 4.86
CA TYR A 137 -16.29 -2.88 5.23
C TYR A 137 -17.37 -3.16 4.17
N GLY A 138 -16.99 -3.43 2.92
CA GLY A 138 -17.97 -3.56 1.84
C GLY A 138 -18.62 -2.22 1.46
N GLU A 139 -19.92 -2.24 1.15
CA GLU A 139 -20.73 -1.02 1.05
C GLU A 139 -21.16 -0.59 2.46
N PRO A 140 -20.71 0.57 2.97
CA PRO A 140 -21.00 0.99 4.33
C PRO A 140 -22.47 1.45 4.46
N GLU A 141 -23.11 1.10 5.57
CA GLU A 141 -24.48 1.54 5.89
C GLU A 141 -24.55 3.03 6.27
N THR A 142 -23.50 3.52 6.93
CA THR A 142 -23.36 4.90 7.39
C THR A 142 -21.97 5.43 7.14
N LEU A 143 -21.85 6.76 7.04
CA LEU A 143 -20.59 7.48 6.87
C LEU A 143 -20.52 8.62 7.91
N PRO A 144 -19.35 8.93 8.49
CA PRO A 144 -18.05 8.29 8.27
C PRO A 144 -17.95 6.86 8.84
N ILE A 145 -17.02 6.06 8.32
CA ILE A 145 -16.82 4.66 8.73
C ILE A 145 -15.92 4.58 9.96
N THR A 146 -16.45 4.11 11.08
CA THR A 146 -15.71 3.76 12.30
C THR A 146 -15.23 2.31 12.27
N GLU A 147 -14.28 1.94 13.13
CA GLU A 147 -13.76 0.56 13.24
C GLU A 147 -14.79 -0.46 13.74
N THR A 148 -15.87 0.01 14.38
CA THR A 148 -16.99 -0.81 14.86
C THR A 148 -18.02 -1.13 13.77
N HIS A 149 -17.88 -0.57 12.56
CA HIS A 149 -18.75 -0.92 11.43
C HIS A 149 -18.62 -2.41 11.11
N GLN A 150 -19.73 -3.01 10.66
CA GLN A 150 -19.74 -4.40 10.24
C GLN A 150 -18.79 -4.62 9.04
N THR A 151 -18.02 -5.71 9.11
CA THR A 151 -17.14 -6.16 8.03
C THR A 151 -17.64 -7.45 7.40
N GLY A 152 -17.13 -7.78 6.21
CA GLY A 152 -17.36 -9.07 5.55
C GLY A 152 -18.34 -9.04 4.37
N ASN A 153 -19.13 -7.97 4.21
CA ASN A 153 -20.02 -7.79 3.05
C ASN A 153 -19.27 -7.32 1.79
N ILE A 154 -18.31 -8.12 1.33
CA ILE A 154 -17.28 -7.67 0.40
C ILE A 154 -17.59 -8.07 -1.04
N THR A 155 -17.52 -7.08 -1.93
CA THR A 155 -17.91 -7.16 -3.35
C THR A 155 -16.81 -7.68 -4.28
N ASN A 156 -15.57 -7.81 -3.81
CA ASN A 156 -14.44 -8.21 -4.63
C ASN A 156 -13.46 -9.17 -3.94
N VAL A 157 -12.69 -9.92 -4.74
CA VAL A 157 -11.80 -10.98 -4.23
C VAL A 157 -10.64 -10.41 -3.43
N TYR A 158 -10.01 -9.32 -3.88
CA TYR A 158 -8.96 -8.64 -3.11
C TYR A 158 -9.42 -8.30 -1.68
N GLY A 159 -10.56 -7.63 -1.53
CA GLY A 159 -11.11 -7.28 -0.23
C GLY A 159 -11.40 -8.50 0.63
N ARG A 160 -11.93 -9.59 0.03
CA ARG A 160 -12.14 -10.86 0.76
C ARG A 160 -10.83 -11.42 1.30
N THR A 161 -9.73 -11.34 0.56
CA THR A 161 -8.43 -11.78 1.09
C THR A 161 -8.01 -10.98 2.32
N LYS A 162 -8.22 -9.65 2.33
CA LYS A 162 -7.90 -8.81 3.50
C LYS A 162 -8.77 -9.13 4.70
N TYR A 163 -10.07 -9.35 4.48
CA TYR A 163 -10.99 -9.76 5.55
C TYR A 163 -10.67 -11.13 6.12
N PHE A 164 -10.41 -12.13 5.29
CA PHE A 164 -10.02 -13.46 5.77
C PHE A 164 -8.71 -13.42 6.56
N ILE A 165 -7.75 -12.58 6.16
CA ILE A 165 -6.54 -12.37 6.95
C ILE A 165 -6.87 -11.72 8.30
N GLU A 166 -7.73 -10.71 8.36
CA GLU A 166 -8.13 -10.12 9.66
C GLU A 166 -8.78 -11.15 10.59
N GLU A 167 -9.65 -12.02 10.06
CA GLU A 167 -10.25 -13.10 10.85
C GLU A 167 -9.22 -14.15 11.29
N MET A 168 -8.26 -14.52 10.42
CA MET A 168 -7.12 -15.37 10.80
C MET A 168 -6.29 -14.75 11.94
N LEU A 169 -6.00 -13.45 11.86
CA LEU A 169 -5.22 -12.75 12.89
C LEU A 169 -6.00 -12.65 14.21
N LYS A 170 -7.33 -12.48 14.14
CA LYS A 170 -8.21 -12.50 15.30
C LYS A 170 -8.18 -13.85 16.00
N ASP A 171 -8.37 -14.94 15.26
CA ASP A 171 -8.29 -16.31 15.77
C ASP A 171 -6.91 -16.60 16.39
N LEU A 172 -5.85 -16.19 15.71
CA LEU A 172 -4.47 -16.35 16.18
C LEU A 172 -4.21 -15.61 17.50
N SER A 173 -4.64 -14.34 17.59
CA SER A 173 -4.49 -13.52 18.80
C SER A 173 -5.37 -13.98 19.97
N ALA A 174 -6.47 -14.67 19.68
CA ALA A 174 -7.33 -15.28 20.69
C ALA A 174 -6.73 -16.59 21.22
N ALA A 175 -6.04 -17.35 20.36
CA ALA A 175 -5.47 -18.65 20.70
C ALA A 175 -4.09 -18.58 21.38
N ASP A 176 -3.28 -17.56 21.08
CA ASP A 176 -1.94 -17.39 21.65
C ASP A 176 -1.70 -15.92 22.04
N ASP A 177 -1.70 -15.65 23.35
CA ASP A 177 -1.56 -14.33 23.93
C ASP A 177 -0.23 -13.64 23.62
N LYS A 178 0.77 -14.34 23.06
CA LYS A 178 2.05 -13.70 22.65
C LYS A 178 1.89 -12.78 21.44
N TRP A 179 0.87 -12.98 20.61
CA TRP A 179 0.65 -12.16 19.43
C TRP A 179 0.17 -10.76 19.80
N ASN A 180 0.86 -9.76 19.26
CA ASN A 180 0.53 -8.34 19.38
C ASN A 180 0.51 -7.75 17.97
N ILE A 181 -0.69 -7.45 17.49
CA ILE A 181 -0.97 -7.20 16.09
C ILE A 181 -1.79 -5.92 15.98
N ILE A 182 -1.34 -5.01 15.11
CA ILE A 182 -2.15 -3.87 14.67
C ILE A 182 -2.53 -4.08 13.21
N SER A 183 -3.84 -4.18 12.93
CA SER A 183 -4.38 -4.12 11.57
C SER A 183 -4.72 -2.68 11.22
N LEU A 184 -4.09 -2.15 10.17
CA LEU A 184 -4.34 -0.81 9.69
C LEU A 184 -5.22 -0.87 8.44
N ARG A 185 -6.45 -0.39 8.53
CA ARG A 185 -7.40 -0.34 7.41
C ARG A 185 -7.19 0.95 6.62
N TYR A 186 -6.43 0.86 5.54
CA TYR A 186 -6.14 2.01 4.69
C TYR A 186 -7.35 2.40 3.86
N PHE A 187 -7.53 3.70 3.67
CA PHE A 187 -8.41 4.23 2.64
C PHE A 187 -7.64 4.33 1.31
N ASN A 188 -7.67 5.46 0.59
CA ASN A 188 -7.12 5.53 -0.77
C ASN A 188 -5.79 6.32 -0.79
N PRO A 189 -4.62 5.65 -0.63
CA PRO A 189 -3.34 6.33 -0.65
C PRO A 189 -3.03 6.94 -2.01
N VAL A 190 -2.60 8.20 -2.00
CA VAL A 190 -2.16 8.99 -3.15
C VAL A 190 -0.99 9.90 -2.75
N GLY A 191 -0.42 10.64 -3.71
CA GLY A 191 0.75 11.48 -3.47
C GLY A 191 2.07 10.74 -3.69
N ALA A 192 3.17 11.36 -3.28
CA ALA A 192 4.50 10.79 -3.38
C ALA A 192 5.39 11.38 -2.28
N HIS A 193 6.63 10.92 -2.15
CA HIS A 193 7.56 11.58 -1.25
C HIS A 193 7.85 13.01 -1.76
N PRO A 194 7.93 14.03 -0.88
CA PRO A 194 8.09 15.43 -1.30
C PRO A 194 9.39 15.70 -2.08
N SER A 195 10.41 14.84 -1.98
CA SER A 195 11.61 14.95 -2.82
C SER A 195 11.35 14.69 -4.32
N GLY A 196 10.24 14.03 -4.68
CA GLY A 196 9.99 13.55 -6.04
C GLY A 196 10.90 12.40 -6.48
N LEU A 197 11.65 11.78 -5.56
CA LEU A 197 12.56 10.65 -5.85
C LEU A 197 11.87 9.28 -5.76
N ILE A 198 10.81 9.15 -4.96
CA ILE A 198 9.99 7.94 -4.90
C ILE A 198 8.51 8.28 -5.02
N GLY A 199 7.74 7.41 -5.66
CA GLY A 199 6.30 7.53 -5.88
C GLY A 199 5.70 6.22 -6.41
N GLU A 200 4.42 6.26 -6.80
CA GLU A 200 3.74 5.09 -7.38
C GLU A 200 4.16 4.90 -8.84
N ASP A 201 4.81 3.76 -9.14
CA ASP A 201 5.17 3.33 -10.50
C ASP A 201 4.47 2.00 -10.81
N PRO A 202 3.29 2.02 -11.44
CA PRO A 202 2.56 0.80 -11.75
C PRO A 202 3.27 0.00 -12.85
N THR A 203 3.62 -1.26 -12.55
CA THR A 203 4.21 -2.18 -13.54
C THR A 203 3.17 -3.08 -14.22
N LYS A 204 1.90 -2.97 -13.82
CA LYS A 204 0.75 -3.74 -14.34
C LYS A 204 -0.21 -2.82 -15.10
N GLU A 205 -1.03 -3.43 -15.95
CA GLU A 205 -2.05 -2.70 -16.73
C GLU A 205 -3.16 -2.11 -15.85
N PHE A 206 -3.53 -2.82 -14.78
CA PHE A 206 -4.51 -2.34 -13.80
C PHE A 206 -3.86 -1.31 -12.89
N THR A 207 -4.32 -0.06 -13.00
CA THR A 207 -3.78 1.08 -12.24
C THR A 207 -4.85 1.80 -11.45
N ASN A 208 -4.40 2.46 -10.38
CA ASN A 208 -5.22 3.38 -9.60
C ASN A 208 -5.49 4.68 -10.38
N LEU A 209 -6.45 5.48 -9.88
CA LEU A 209 -6.87 6.73 -10.52
C LEU A 209 -5.72 7.73 -10.71
N MET A 210 -4.92 7.97 -9.67
CA MET A 210 -3.88 9.01 -9.66
C MET A 210 -2.75 8.76 -10.69
N PRO A 211 -2.14 7.56 -10.79
CA PRO A 211 -1.19 7.27 -11.87
C PRO A 211 -1.78 7.42 -13.26
N PHE A 212 -3.01 6.94 -13.49
CA PHE A 212 -3.63 7.04 -14.81
C PHE A 212 -3.88 8.51 -15.19
N MET A 213 -4.41 9.30 -14.25
CA MET A 213 -4.64 10.73 -14.42
C MET A 213 -3.35 11.47 -14.78
N ALA A 214 -2.25 11.18 -14.10
CA ALA A 214 -0.98 11.84 -14.37
C ALA A 214 -0.36 11.44 -15.73
N GLN A 215 -0.57 10.20 -16.18
CA GLN A 215 -0.18 9.77 -17.54
C GLN A 215 -0.99 10.47 -18.63
N VAL A 216 -2.27 10.78 -18.37
CA VAL A 216 -3.08 11.62 -19.26
C VAL A 216 -2.56 13.06 -19.27
N ALA A 217 -2.26 13.61 -18.09
CA ALA A 217 -1.69 14.95 -17.94
C ALA A 217 -0.33 15.13 -18.64
N LEU A 218 0.49 14.07 -18.70
CA LEU A 218 1.74 14.02 -19.47
C LEU A 218 1.54 13.82 -20.98
N GLY A 219 0.30 13.61 -21.45
CA GLY A 219 0.00 13.31 -22.86
C GLY A 219 0.34 11.88 -23.30
N LYS A 220 0.69 10.99 -22.37
CA LYS A 220 1.00 9.57 -22.66
C LYS A 220 -0.24 8.72 -22.85
N LYS A 221 -1.37 9.17 -22.33
CA LYS A 221 -2.70 8.59 -22.56
C LYS A 221 -3.64 9.70 -23.05
N PRO A 222 -4.56 9.40 -23.97
CA PRO A 222 -5.38 10.44 -24.60
C PRO A 222 -6.46 11.00 -23.67
N VAL A 223 -7.02 10.18 -22.77
CA VAL A 223 -8.18 10.54 -21.96
C VAL A 223 -8.27 9.68 -20.70
N LEU A 224 -8.66 10.29 -19.57
CA LEU A 224 -9.00 9.62 -18.33
C LEU A 224 -10.42 9.04 -18.41
N THR A 225 -10.56 7.75 -18.10
CA THR A 225 -11.87 7.09 -18.08
C THR A 225 -12.45 7.13 -16.66
N ILE A 226 -13.58 7.81 -16.48
CA ILE A 226 -14.34 7.85 -15.22
C ILE A 226 -15.48 6.83 -15.31
N PHE A 227 -15.50 5.89 -14.35
CA PHE A 227 -16.48 4.80 -14.31
C PHE A 227 -17.70 5.22 -13.48
N GLY A 228 -18.80 5.52 -14.17
CA GLY A 228 -20.04 6.00 -13.55
C GLY A 228 -20.07 7.52 -13.35
N ASN A 229 -21.21 8.11 -13.67
CA ASN A 229 -21.56 9.52 -13.48
C ASN A 229 -23.01 9.69 -12.99
N ASP A 230 -23.58 8.61 -12.45
CA ASP A 230 -24.97 8.47 -12.03
C ASP A 230 -25.09 7.90 -10.62
N TYR A 231 -24.00 7.85 -9.85
CA TYR A 231 -24.03 7.47 -8.43
C TYR A 231 -24.89 8.47 -7.64
N ASN A 232 -25.42 8.04 -6.50
CA ASN A 232 -26.12 8.94 -5.58
C ASN A 232 -25.13 9.79 -4.77
N THR A 233 -24.37 10.62 -5.47
CA THR A 233 -23.36 11.55 -4.94
C THR A 233 -23.56 12.92 -5.59
N PRO A 234 -23.07 14.04 -4.99
CA PRO A 234 -23.38 15.38 -5.47
C PRO A 234 -23.05 15.66 -6.95
N ASP A 235 -22.03 15.00 -7.50
CA ASP A 235 -21.64 15.14 -8.92
C ASP A 235 -21.79 13.85 -9.74
N GLY A 236 -22.42 12.83 -9.17
CA GLY A 236 -22.66 11.54 -9.80
C GLY A 236 -21.43 10.62 -9.89
N THR A 237 -20.23 11.06 -9.47
CA THR A 237 -19.02 10.23 -9.47
C THR A 237 -18.74 9.64 -8.08
N GLY A 238 -17.99 8.53 -8.03
CA GLY A 238 -17.68 7.87 -6.75
C GLY A 238 -16.86 8.75 -5.81
N ILE A 239 -17.14 8.67 -4.50
CA ILE A 239 -16.44 9.42 -3.46
C ILE A 239 -15.50 8.50 -2.67
N ARG A 240 -14.26 8.95 -2.45
CA ARG A 240 -13.25 8.21 -1.68
C ARG A 240 -12.54 9.13 -0.70
N ASP A 241 -11.97 8.56 0.36
CA ASP A 241 -11.06 9.26 1.27
C ASP A 241 -9.63 9.08 0.78
N TYR A 242 -9.14 10.09 0.07
CA TYR A 242 -7.76 10.13 -0.38
C TYR A 242 -6.85 10.57 0.76
N ILE A 243 -5.86 9.74 1.06
CA ILE A 243 -4.87 9.99 2.11
C ILE A 243 -3.48 10.12 1.48
N HIS A 244 -2.68 11.06 1.97
CA HIS A 244 -1.32 11.21 1.49
C HIS A 244 -0.45 10.03 1.93
N VAL A 245 0.32 9.43 1.02
CA VAL A 245 1.13 8.23 1.31
C VAL A 245 2.14 8.45 2.44
N MET A 246 2.73 9.64 2.55
CA MET A 246 3.59 9.98 3.71
C MET A 246 2.83 10.12 5.03
N ASP A 247 1.56 10.54 5.03
CA ASP A 247 0.76 10.50 6.26
C ASP A 247 0.48 9.05 6.64
N LEU A 248 0.15 8.22 5.64
CA LEU A 248 -0.05 6.79 5.83
C LEU A 248 1.21 6.09 6.36
N ALA A 249 2.38 6.37 5.79
CA ALA A 249 3.68 5.86 6.24
C ALA A 249 3.93 6.21 7.73
N SER A 250 3.70 7.47 8.12
CA SER A 250 3.87 7.89 9.52
C SER A 250 2.90 7.18 10.49
N GLY A 251 1.74 6.74 10.00
CA GLY A 251 0.79 5.91 10.76
C GLY A 251 1.35 4.54 11.14
N HIS A 252 2.27 3.99 10.34
CA HIS A 252 2.96 2.74 10.65
C HIS A 252 3.98 2.92 11.75
N VAL A 253 4.72 4.04 11.74
CA VAL A 253 5.65 4.39 12.82
C VAL A 253 4.88 4.60 14.12
N ALA A 254 3.72 5.24 14.07
CA ALA A 254 2.84 5.37 15.24
C ALA A 254 2.34 4.01 15.76
N ALA A 255 1.91 3.11 14.87
CA ALA A 255 1.52 1.74 15.22
C ALA A 255 2.68 0.95 15.85
N LEU A 256 3.89 1.05 15.30
CA LEU A 256 5.08 0.41 15.87
C LEU A 256 5.41 0.92 17.28
N ASN A 257 5.30 2.22 17.51
CA ASN A 257 5.53 2.79 18.85
C ASN A 257 4.50 2.22 19.84
N LEU A 258 3.21 2.13 19.45
CA LEU A 258 2.19 1.53 20.31
C LEU A 258 2.48 0.04 20.60
N LEU A 259 2.87 -0.75 19.59
CA LEU A 259 3.24 -2.16 19.78
C LEU A 259 4.45 -2.33 20.71
N SER A 260 5.42 -1.42 20.64
CA SER A 260 6.62 -1.46 21.50
C SER A 260 6.31 -1.12 22.96
N ASP A 261 5.29 -0.30 23.22
CA ASP A 261 4.95 0.21 24.55
C ASP A 261 3.79 -0.56 25.19
N ASN A 262 2.99 -1.27 24.40
CA ASN A 262 1.76 -1.91 24.85
C ASN A 262 1.55 -3.27 24.17
N HIS A 263 0.94 -4.20 24.92
CA HIS A 263 0.53 -5.50 24.45
C HIS A 263 -1.00 -5.58 24.38
N GLY A 264 -1.56 -5.22 23.22
CA GLY A 264 -3.00 -5.06 23.00
C GLY A 264 -3.71 -6.24 22.34
N LYS A 265 -3.03 -7.38 22.16
CA LYS A 265 -3.48 -8.48 21.27
C LYS A 265 -3.73 -7.95 19.86
N LEU A 266 -4.93 -8.12 19.30
CA LEU A 266 -5.32 -7.53 18.02
C LEU A 266 -6.01 -6.19 18.24
N LYS A 267 -5.46 -5.13 17.63
CA LYS A 267 -6.09 -3.82 17.52
C LYS A 267 -6.28 -3.46 16.04
N VAL A 268 -7.31 -2.68 15.75
CA VAL A 268 -7.65 -2.26 14.38
C VAL A 268 -7.83 -0.74 14.37
N TYR A 269 -7.27 -0.08 13.36
CA TYR A 269 -7.42 1.37 13.18
C TYR A 269 -7.67 1.73 11.72
N ASN A 270 -8.57 2.68 11.50
CA ASN A 270 -8.74 3.34 10.21
C ASN A 270 -7.66 4.39 10.01
N LEU A 271 -6.97 4.33 8.86
CA LEU A 271 -6.07 5.39 8.43
C LEU A 271 -6.64 6.10 7.20
N GLY A 272 -7.27 7.24 7.45
CA GLY A 272 -7.90 8.11 6.47
C GLY A 272 -7.93 9.56 6.96
N THR A 273 -8.32 10.48 6.08
CA THR A 273 -8.46 11.91 6.42
C THR A 273 -9.80 12.25 7.06
N GLY A 274 -10.78 11.37 6.88
CA GLY A 274 -12.17 11.59 7.23
C GLY A 274 -12.91 12.57 6.33
N LYS A 275 -12.35 12.86 5.16
CA LYS A 275 -12.97 13.70 4.14
C LYS A 275 -13.13 12.90 2.85
N GLY A 276 -14.37 12.76 2.39
CA GLY A 276 -14.66 12.23 1.06
C GLY A 276 -14.37 13.28 -0.02
N VAL A 277 -13.75 12.85 -1.11
CA VAL A 277 -13.52 13.62 -2.33
C VAL A 277 -13.99 12.78 -3.51
N SER A 278 -14.75 13.38 -4.42
CA SER A 278 -15.22 12.71 -5.63
C SER A 278 -14.11 12.54 -6.68
N VAL A 279 -14.32 11.67 -7.66
CA VAL A 279 -13.38 11.54 -8.80
C VAL A 279 -13.29 12.86 -9.57
N LYS A 280 -14.41 13.54 -9.77
CA LYS A 280 -14.44 14.82 -10.50
C LYS A 280 -13.72 15.93 -9.71
N GLU A 281 -13.97 16.05 -8.42
CA GLU A 281 -13.29 17.01 -7.53
C GLU A 281 -11.77 16.77 -7.54
N LEU A 282 -11.32 15.51 -7.48
CA LEU A 282 -9.90 15.19 -7.54
C LEU A 282 -9.26 15.66 -8.86
N VAL A 283 -9.92 15.44 -9.99
CA VAL A 283 -9.45 15.91 -11.31
C VAL A 283 -9.36 17.44 -11.34
N GLU A 284 -10.38 18.14 -10.84
CA GLU A 284 -10.40 19.62 -10.78
C GLU A 284 -9.28 20.17 -9.89
N VAL A 285 -9.04 19.57 -8.72
CA VAL A 285 -7.91 19.92 -7.85
C VAL A 285 -6.59 19.68 -8.57
N PHE A 286 -6.42 18.51 -9.21
CA PHE A 286 -5.21 18.16 -9.93
C PHE A 286 -4.91 19.17 -11.05
N GLU A 287 -5.88 19.49 -11.93
CA GLU A 287 -5.68 20.51 -12.97
C GLU A 287 -5.34 21.88 -12.38
N ARG A 288 -6.01 22.27 -11.29
CA ARG A 288 -5.80 23.57 -10.64
C ARG A 288 -4.39 23.74 -10.10
N VAL A 289 -3.83 22.72 -9.42
CA VAL A 289 -2.51 22.81 -8.79
C VAL A 289 -1.36 22.54 -9.77
N THR A 290 -1.58 21.66 -10.75
CA THR A 290 -0.53 21.29 -11.74
C THR A 290 -0.52 22.17 -12.97
N LYS A 291 -1.64 22.86 -13.26
CA LYS A 291 -1.92 23.56 -14.52
C LYS A 291 -1.97 22.64 -15.76
N ALA A 292 -1.80 21.33 -15.58
CA ALA A 292 -1.94 20.36 -16.66
C ALA A 292 -3.42 20.08 -16.94
N LYS A 293 -3.73 19.67 -18.17
CA LYS A 293 -5.08 19.29 -18.58
C LYS A 293 -5.27 17.79 -18.56
N VAL A 294 -6.43 17.37 -18.10
CA VAL A 294 -6.84 15.96 -17.99
C VAL A 294 -8.17 15.81 -18.74
N PRO A 295 -8.14 15.54 -20.06
CA PRO A 295 -9.35 15.18 -20.78
C PRO A 295 -10.03 13.97 -20.12
N VAL A 296 -11.35 14.03 -19.92
CA VAL A 296 -12.13 12.96 -19.28
C VAL A 296 -13.18 12.39 -20.23
N LYS A 297 -13.46 11.09 -20.09
CA LYS A 297 -14.63 10.43 -20.67
C LYS A 297 -15.36 9.63 -19.60
N TYR A 298 -16.68 9.66 -19.63
CA TYR A 298 -17.52 8.87 -18.74
C TYR A 298 -17.93 7.56 -19.41
N VAL A 299 -17.90 6.47 -18.66
CA VAL A 299 -18.36 5.14 -19.09
C VAL A 299 -19.26 4.53 -18.01
N ALA A 300 -19.84 3.38 -18.28
CA ALA A 300 -20.63 2.62 -17.30
C ALA A 300 -19.83 2.34 -16.02
N ARG A 301 -20.55 2.14 -14.91
CA ARG A 301 -19.96 1.77 -13.62
C ARG A 301 -19.11 0.50 -13.75
N ARG A 302 -18.03 0.45 -12.99
CA ARG A 302 -17.22 -0.76 -12.87
C ARG A 302 -17.87 -1.71 -11.86
N ILE A 303 -17.93 -3.00 -12.19
CA ILE A 303 -18.43 -4.01 -11.27
C ILE A 303 -17.55 -4.00 -10.00
N GLY A 304 -18.19 -3.92 -8.84
CA GLY A 304 -17.53 -3.92 -7.54
C GLY A 304 -17.13 -2.54 -6.98
N ASP A 305 -17.24 -1.46 -7.77
CA ASP A 305 -17.04 -0.10 -7.26
C ASP A 305 -18.21 0.30 -6.34
N ILE A 306 -17.86 0.83 -5.17
CA ILE A 306 -18.82 1.34 -4.17
C ILE A 306 -19.13 2.83 -4.41
N THR A 307 -20.25 3.30 -3.87
CA THR A 307 -20.72 4.68 -4.09
C THR A 307 -19.81 5.70 -3.39
N ALA A 308 -19.69 5.60 -2.07
CA ALA A 308 -18.95 6.56 -1.25
C ALA A 308 -18.32 5.86 -0.04
N MET A 309 -17.11 6.28 0.34
CA MET A 309 -16.49 5.86 1.61
C MET A 309 -15.48 6.88 2.11
N TRP A 310 -15.50 7.13 3.43
CA TRP A 310 -14.43 7.86 4.13
C TRP A 310 -14.37 7.47 5.61
N ALA A 311 -13.20 7.68 6.21
CA ALA A 311 -12.92 7.22 7.57
C ALA A 311 -13.56 8.10 8.63
N ASP A 312 -13.87 7.52 9.78
CA ASP A 312 -13.65 8.21 11.05
C ASP A 312 -12.29 7.72 11.58
N ALA A 313 -11.33 8.64 11.74
CA ALA A 313 -9.99 8.35 12.23
C ALA A 313 -9.77 8.79 13.69
N SER A 314 -10.85 9.02 14.44
CA SER A 314 -10.78 9.48 15.84
C SER A 314 -10.08 8.47 16.75
N LEU A 315 -10.26 7.17 16.52
CA LEU A 315 -9.59 6.13 17.30
C LEU A 315 -8.07 6.14 17.08
N ALA A 316 -7.61 6.27 15.83
CA ALA A 316 -6.20 6.43 15.50
C ALA A 316 -5.60 7.68 16.16
N LYS A 317 -6.34 8.80 16.17
CA LYS A 317 -5.92 10.02 16.87
C LYS A 317 -5.78 9.80 18.38
N GLN A 318 -6.73 9.11 19.00
CA GLN A 318 -6.76 8.90 20.44
C GLN A 318 -5.71 7.88 20.92
N GLU A 319 -5.60 6.72 20.26
CA GLU A 319 -4.76 5.61 20.74
C GLU A 319 -3.36 5.60 20.09
N LEU A 320 -3.20 6.06 18.84
CA LEU A 320 -1.90 6.14 18.17
C LEU A 320 -1.24 7.52 18.27
N GLY A 321 -1.99 8.55 18.70
CA GLY A 321 -1.52 9.94 18.61
C GLY A 321 -1.30 10.41 17.17
N TRP A 322 -1.96 9.77 16.19
CA TRP A 322 -1.72 9.99 14.77
C TRP A 322 -2.88 10.74 14.11
N THR A 323 -2.56 11.70 13.24
CA THR A 323 -3.51 12.38 12.36
C THR A 323 -2.85 12.69 11.02
N THR A 324 -3.64 12.78 9.95
CA THR A 324 -3.17 13.29 8.66
C THR A 324 -2.80 14.77 8.78
N LYS A 325 -1.84 15.20 7.94
CA LYS A 325 -1.31 16.58 7.92
C LYS A 325 -1.44 17.21 6.54
N ARG A 326 -1.54 16.41 5.49
CA ARG A 326 -1.46 16.86 4.10
C ARG A 326 -2.84 16.94 3.45
N SER A 327 -3.03 18.01 2.70
CA SER A 327 -4.22 18.31 1.91
C SER A 327 -4.27 17.52 0.60
N VAL A 328 -5.44 17.48 -0.04
CA VAL A 328 -5.59 16.90 -1.39
C VAL A 328 -4.77 17.66 -2.43
N GLU A 329 -4.57 18.97 -2.24
CA GLU A 329 -3.68 19.79 -3.06
C GLU A 329 -2.22 19.33 -2.97
N GLU A 330 -1.72 19.05 -1.76
CA GLU A 330 -0.37 18.53 -1.55
C GLU A 330 -0.23 17.13 -2.15
N MET A 331 -1.24 16.27 -2.01
CA MET A 331 -1.27 14.95 -2.65
C MET A 331 -1.10 15.05 -4.17
N CYS A 332 -1.88 15.92 -4.82
CA CYS A 332 -1.77 16.14 -6.27
C CYS A 332 -0.42 16.76 -6.65
N THR A 333 0.07 17.72 -5.86
CA THR A 333 1.35 18.42 -6.13
C THR A 333 2.54 17.47 -6.03
N ASP A 334 2.63 16.68 -4.97
CA ASP A 334 3.73 15.75 -4.73
C ASP A 334 3.69 14.59 -5.74
N PHE A 335 2.50 14.07 -6.05
CA PHE A 335 2.36 13.08 -7.13
C PHE A 335 2.84 13.63 -8.47
N TRP A 336 2.46 14.87 -8.82
CA TRP A 336 2.88 15.50 -10.06
C TRP A 336 4.39 15.77 -10.10
N ARG A 337 5.00 16.18 -8.99
CA ARG A 337 6.45 16.32 -8.85
C ARG A 337 7.17 15.01 -9.15
N TRP A 338 6.75 13.92 -8.50
CA TRP A 338 7.24 12.56 -8.81
C TRP A 338 7.12 12.25 -10.31
N GLN A 339 5.91 12.38 -10.85
CA GLN A 339 5.62 11.94 -12.20
C GLN A 339 6.35 12.77 -13.28
N THR A 340 6.57 14.06 -13.06
CA THR A 340 7.31 14.93 -14.00
C THR A 340 8.82 14.76 -13.92
N MET A 341 9.36 14.50 -12.73
CA MET A 341 10.77 14.14 -12.56
C MET A 341 11.09 12.74 -13.08
N ASN A 342 10.07 11.87 -13.13
CA ASN A 342 10.17 10.47 -13.54
C ASN A 342 9.07 10.14 -14.55
N PRO A 343 9.12 10.73 -15.76
CA PRO A 343 8.03 10.59 -16.74
C PRO A 343 7.74 9.13 -17.08
N ASP A 344 8.76 8.27 -17.11
CA ASP A 344 8.69 6.84 -17.42
C ASP A 344 8.70 5.93 -16.17
N GLY A 345 8.54 6.51 -14.98
CA GLY A 345 8.67 5.78 -13.71
C GLY A 345 10.13 5.56 -13.32
N TYR A 346 10.39 4.50 -12.56
CA TYR A 346 11.76 4.14 -12.17
C TYR A 346 12.55 3.62 -13.39
N PRO A 347 13.89 3.85 -13.44
CA PRO A 347 14.71 3.35 -14.54
C PRO A 347 14.67 1.82 -14.58
N LYS A 348 14.32 1.28 -15.76
CA LYS A 348 14.37 -0.16 -16.06
C LYS A 348 15.65 -0.43 -16.84
N LYS A 349 16.49 -1.35 -16.38
CA LYS A 349 17.60 -1.82 -17.22
C LYS A 349 17.00 -2.57 -18.41
N ASN A 350 17.13 -2.02 -19.62
CA ASN A 350 16.83 -2.76 -20.82
C ASN A 350 17.79 -3.95 -20.87
N LYS A 351 17.27 -5.18 -20.79
CA LYS A 351 18.04 -6.36 -21.18
C LYS A 351 18.32 -6.21 -22.67
N THR A 352 19.52 -5.74 -23.02
CA THR A 352 19.99 -5.78 -24.40
C THR A 352 20.06 -7.24 -24.82
N THR A 353 19.04 -7.72 -25.54
CA THR A 353 19.11 -9.03 -26.19
C THR A 353 20.19 -8.93 -27.26
N VAL A 354 21.40 -9.37 -26.94
CA VAL A 354 22.45 -9.58 -27.94
C VAL A 354 21.96 -10.72 -28.81
N ILE A 355 21.41 -10.40 -29.98
CA ILE A 355 21.16 -11.38 -31.03
C ILE A 355 22.55 -11.79 -31.53
N VAL A 356 23.06 -12.91 -31.02
CA VAL A 356 24.22 -13.56 -31.63
C VAL A 356 23.76 -14.13 -32.96
N VAL A 357 24.01 -13.38 -34.04
CA VAL A 357 23.89 -13.91 -35.39
C VAL A 357 25.06 -14.87 -35.58
N ASN A 358 24.81 -16.17 -35.39
CA ASN A 358 25.74 -17.21 -35.80
C ASN A 358 25.82 -17.21 -37.33
N GLY A 359 26.77 -16.44 -37.86
CA GLY A 359 27.20 -16.52 -39.25
C GLY A 359 27.81 -17.90 -39.50
N LYS A 360 27.14 -18.71 -40.32
CA LYS A 360 27.77 -19.84 -40.99
C LYS A 360 28.61 -19.30 -42.14
N SER A 361 29.88 -19.66 -42.15
CA SER A 361 30.69 -19.83 -43.37
C SER A 361 31.51 -21.08 -43.21
#